data_AF-A0A3E1DIQ6-F1
#
_entry.id   AF-A0A3E1DIQ6-F1
#
_cell.length_a   1.000
_cell.length_b   1.000
_cell.length_c   1.000
_cell.angle_alpha   90.00
_cell.angle_beta   90.00
_cell.angle_gamma   90.00
#
_symmetry.space_group_name_H-M   'P 1'
#
loop_
_entity.id
_entity.type
_entity.pdbx_description
1 polymer ?
#
loop_
_entity_poly.entity_id
_entity_poly.type
_entity_poly.pdbx_seq_one_letter_code
_entity_poly.pdbx_strand_id
1 'polypeptide(L)'
;MPDGCGDLRKTFGSEGVFHYIYAVFHSPTYRSRYAEFLKIDFPRLPLTRDVALFRSLCALGKELVALHLMEHLPKLEIRYPEAGDNTVDTVRYSEPANGAPGRVWIN
;
A
#
# COMPACT_ATOMS: atom_id res chain seq x y z
N MET A 1 -2.34 23.31 13.97
CA MET A 1 -1.73 22.40 12.99
C MET A 1 -2.06 22.99 11.62
N PRO A 2 -1.08 23.20 10.73
CA PRO A 2 -1.39 23.53 9.34
C PRO A 2 -2.09 22.33 8.69
N ASP A 3 -3.09 22.60 7.84
CA ASP A 3 -3.77 21.55 7.06
C ASP A 3 -2.83 20.97 5.99
N GLY A 4 -3.03 19.69 5.67
CA GLY A 4 -2.21 18.96 4.68
C GLY A 4 -0.88 18.43 5.22
N CYS A 5 0.12 18.27 4.35
CA CYS A 5 1.41 17.69 4.72
C CYS A 5 2.34 18.65 5.50
N GLY A 6 2.19 19.96 5.34
CA GLY A 6 3.20 20.95 5.73
C GLY A 6 4.43 20.91 4.81
N ASP A 7 5.53 21.55 5.21
CA ASP A 7 6.77 21.56 4.41
C ASP A 7 7.68 20.33 4.69
N LEU A 8 7.34 19.54 5.72
CA LEU A 8 8.10 18.43 6.30
C LEU A 8 9.54 18.80 6.68
N ARG A 9 9.91 20.08 6.60
CA ARG A 9 11.25 20.62 6.85
C ARG A 9 11.32 21.28 8.21
N LYS A 10 10.43 22.23 8.44
CA LYS A 10 10.26 22.99 9.69
C LYS A 10 8.92 22.69 10.35
N THR A 11 7.91 22.33 9.57
CA THR A 11 6.56 22.01 10.05
C THR A 11 6.04 20.73 9.41
N PHE A 12 5.12 20.06 10.08
CA PHE A 12 4.35 18.96 9.53
C PHE A 12 2.88 19.16 9.89
N GLY A 13 2.00 18.76 8.98
CA GLY A 13 0.56 18.77 9.19
C GLY A 13 0.01 17.36 9.44
N SER A 14 -1.30 17.28 9.65
CA SER A 14 -2.01 16.03 9.96
C SER A 14 -1.82 14.95 8.88
N GLU A 15 -1.80 15.34 7.61
CA GLU A 15 -1.60 14.43 6.48
C GLU A 15 -0.18 13.85 6.47
N GLY A 16 0.83 14.65 6.85
CA GLY A 16 2.21 14.19 6.97
C GLY A 16 2.37 13.12 8.06
N VAL A 17 1.68 13.32 9.19
CA VAL A 17 1.61 12.32 10.28
C VAL A 17 0.88 11.07 9.82
N PHE A 18 -0.23 11.22 9.10
CA PHE A 18 -0.97 10.10 8.53
C PHE A 18 -0.10 9.26 7.58
N HIS A 19 0.61 9.90 6.64
CA HIS A 19 1.52 9.19 5.74
C HIS A 19 2.64 8.46 6.48
N TYR A 20 3.23 9.08 7.50
CA TYR A 20 4.23 8.43 8.33
C TYR A 20 3.69 7.15 8.99
N ILE A 21 2.51 7.23 9.60
CA ILE A 21 1.82 6.08 10.22
C ILE A 21 1.59 4.98 9.18
N TYR A 22 1.11 5.37 8.00
CA TYR A 22 0.80 4.46 6.91
C TYR A 22 2.03 3.64 6.48
N ALA A 23 3.18 4.31 6.30
CA ALA A 23 4.43 3.66 5.95
C ALA A 23 4.91 2.67 7.03
N VAL A 24 4.84 3.07 8.30
CA VAL A 24 5.29 2.20 9.41
C VAL A 24 4.42 0.95 9.52
N PHE A 25 3.11 1.08 9.44
CA PHE A 25 2.19 -0.06 9.61
C PHE A 25 2.17 -1.02 8.42
N HIS A 26 2.57 -0.56 7.23
CA HIS A 26 2.77 -1.41 6.06
C HIS A 26 4.19 -1.98 5.94
N SER A 27 5.12 -1.61 6.83
CA SER A 27 6.46 -2.19 6.85
C SER A 27 6.40 -3.68 7.23
N PRO A 28 6.94 -4.60 6.39
CA PRO A 28 7.02 -6.01 6.73
C PRO A 28 7.76 -6.27 8.04
N THR A 29 8.87 -5.56 8.26
CA THR A 29 9.67 -5.67 9.49
C THR A 29 8.88 -5.27 10.73
N TYR A 30 8.08 -4.19 10.66
CA TYR A 30 7.20 -3.79 11.76
C TYR A 30 6.16 -4.87 12.04
N ARG A 31 5.45 -5.32 11.00
CA ARG A 31 4.39 -6.33 11.12
C ARG A 31 4.89 -7.65 11.69
N SER A 32 6.07 -8.11 11.26
CA SER A 32 6.69 -9.33 11.78
C SER A 32 7.17 -9.16 13.22
N ARG A 33 7.82 -8.03 13.54
CA ARG A 33 8.36 -7.79 14.89
C ARG A 33 7.28 -7.66 15.95
N TYR A 34 6.13 -7.07 15.61
CA TYR A 34 5.04 -6.82 16.55
C TYR A 34 3.83 -7.75 16.34
N ALA A 35 3.97 -8.82 15.56
CA ALA A 35 2.86 -9.69 15.13
C ALA A 35 1.95 -10.15 16.28
N GLU A 36 2.53 -10.60 17.41
CA GLU A 36 1.76 -11.06 18.56
C GLU A 36 1.02 -9.92 19.27
N PHE A 37 1.62 -8.74 19.37
CA PHE A 37 0.96 -7.58 19.98
C PHE A 37 -0.16 -7.03 19.09
N LEU A 38 0.04 -7.02 17.77
CA LEU A 38 -0.96 -6.56 16.80
C LEU A 38 -2.23 -7.41 16.78
N LYS A 39 -2.17 -8.68 17.24
CA LYS A 39 -3.35 -9.56 17.34
C LYS A 39 -4.21 -9.25 18.57
N ILE A 40 -3.64 -8.62 19.59
CA ILE A 40 -4.24 -8.54 20.92
C ILE A 40 -4.70 -7.11 21.24
N ASP A 41 -4.01 -6.09 20.73
CA ASP A 41 -4.25 -4.68 21.09
C ASP A 41 -3.92 -3.73 19.92
N PHE A 42 -4.22 -2.44 20.10
CA PHE A 42 -3.95 -1.40 19.12
C PHE A 42 -2.44 -1.26 18.79
N PRO A 43 -2.10 -0.95 17.52
CA PRO A 43 -0.72 -0.82 17.09
C PRO A 43 -0.04 0.38 17.75
N ARG A 44 1.16 0.15 18.29
CA ARG A 44 2.01 1.21 18.85
C ARG A 44 2.91 1.79 17.78
N LEU A 45 2.85 3.10 17.56
CA LEU A 45 3.67 3.80 16.57
C LEU A 45 5.07 4.14 17.14
N PRO A 46 6.15 3.49 16.69
CA PRO A 46 7.50 3.94 17.02
C PRO A 46 7.76 5.31 16.38
N LEU A 47 8.30 6.24 17.15
CA LEU A 47 8.71 7.55 16.66
C LEU A 47 10.22 7.58 16.45
N THR A 48 10.64 8.02 15.27
CA THR A 48 12.06 8.24 14.97
C THR A 48 12.50 9.64 15.44
N ARG A 49 13.74 9.76 15.93
CA ARG A 49 14.40 11.04 16.16
C ARG A 49 15.12 11.58 14.92
N ASP A 50 15.30 10.72 13.91
CA ASP A 50 15.91 11.08 12.64
C ASP A 50 14.85 11.73 11.73
N VAL A 51 15.02 13.03 11.50
CA VAL A 51 14.15 13.85 10.67
C VAL A 51 14.21 13.42 9.20
N ALA A 52 15.38 12.98 8.70
CA ALA A 52 15.50 12.50 7.34
C ALA A 52 14.71 11.19 7.16
N LEU A 53 14.83 10.27 8.12
CA LEU A 53 14.04 9.04 8.12
C LEU A 53 12.53 9.32 8.20
N PHE A 54 12.11 10.27 9.05
CA PHE A 54 10.70 10.67 9.14
C PHE A 54 10.17 11.15 7.77
N ARG A 55 10.91 12.03 7.09
CA ARG A 55 10.54 12.55 5.76
C ARG A 55 10.45 11.44 4.72
N SER A 56 11.43 10.54 4.69
CA SER A 56 11.44 9.41 3.76
C SER A 56 10.22 8.50 3.98
N LEU A 57 9.85 8.25 5.24
CA LEU A 57 8.66 7.47 5.58
C LEU A 57 7.36 8.20 5.22
N CYS A 58 7.26 9.52 5.42
CA CYS A 58 6.12 10.30 4.91
C CYS A 58 5.99 10.19 3.38
N ALA A 59 7.10 10.25 2.64
CA ALA A 59 7.08 10.15 1.18
C ALA A 59 6.59 8.76 0.71
N LEU A 60 7.15 7.69 1.28
CA LEU A 60 6.72 6.31 0.99
C LEU A 60 5.26 6.06 1.38
N GLY A 61 4.83 6.60 2.52
CA GLY A 61 3.45 6.50 2.98
C GLY A 61 2.48 7.17 2.04
N LYS A 62 2.83 8.36 1.53
CA LYS A 62 2.04 9.06 0.50
C LYS A 62 1.93 8.25 -0.79
N GLU A 63 3.03 7.66 -1.25
CA GLU A 63 3.04 6.82 -2.44
C GLU A 63 2.14 5.59 -2.27
N LEU A 64 2.23 4.92 -1.11
CA LEU A 64 1.37 3.78 -0.78
C LEU A 64 -0.12 4.17 -0.73
N VAL A 65 -0.46 5.32 -0.15
CA VAL A 65 -1.84 5.82 -0.12
C VAL A 65 -2.35 6.05 -1.54
N ALA A 66 -1.58 6.75 -2.38
CA ALA A 66 -1.97 7.01 -3.76
C ALA A 66 -2.15 5.72 -4.57
N LEU A 67 -1.29 4.71 -4.33
CA LEU A 67 -1.43 3.39 -4.95
C LEU A 67 -2.72 2.67 -4.50
N HIS A 68 -3.00 2.66 -3.19
CA HIS A 68 -4.20 2.02 -2.64
C HIS A 68 -5.50 2.75 -2.97
N LEU A 69 -5.44 4.05 -3.28
CA LEU A 69 -6.55 4.83 -3.81
C LEU A 69 -6.66 4.77 -5.34
N MET A 70 -5.77 4.03 -6.01
CA MET A 70 -5.71 3.94 -7.48
C MET A 70 -5.47 5.28 -8.19
N GLU A 71 -4.94 6.28 -7.49
CA GLU A 71 -4.58 7.59 -8.07
C GLU A 71 -3.30 7.49 -8.90
N HIS A 72 -2.41 6.56 -8.53
CA HIS A 72 -1.16 6.27 -9.23
C HIS A 72 -1.05 4.77 -9.46
N LEU A 73 -1.65 4.31 -10.55
CA LEU A 73 -1.54 2.92 -10.96
C LEU A 73 -0.20 2.68 -11.67
N PRO A 74 0.54 1.62 -11.31
CA PRO A 74 1.67 1.19 -12.10
C PRO A 74 1.18 0.78 -13.49
N LYS A 75 2.09 0.73 -14.46
CA LYS A 75 1.77 0.18 -15.78
C LYS A 75 1.33 -1.27 -15.63
N LEU A 76 0.03 -1.52 -15.75
CA LEU A 76 -0.53 -2.86 -15.70
C LEU A 76 -0.34 -3.53 -17.05
N GLU A 77 0.30 -4.69 -17.06
CA GLU A 77 0.40 -5.54 -18.26
C GLU A 77 -0.80 -6.49 -18.41
N ILE A 78 -1.77 -6.40 -17.50
CA ILE A 78 -2.99 -7.20 -17.49
C ILE A 78 -3.86 -6.77 -18.66
N ARG A 79 -4.29 -7.74 -19.46
CA ARG A 79 -5.14 -7.52 -20.64
C ARG A 79 -6.50 -8.15 -20.42
N TYR A 80 -7.51 -7.52 -20.97
CA TYR A 80 -8.84 -8.08 -21.16
C TYR A 80 -9.00 -8.37 -22.66
N PRO A 81 -8.63 -9.59 -23.12
CA PRO A 81 -8.42 -9.87 -24.54
C PRO A 81 -9.73 -9.92 -25.33
N GLU A 82 -10.84 -10.28 -24.69
CA GLU A 82 -12.15 -10.43 -25.31
C GLU A 82 -13.17 -9.58 -24.53
N ALA A 83 -13.81 -8.63 -25.21
CA ALA A 83 -14.83 -7.78 -24.61
C ALA A 83 -16.19 -8.48 -24.61
N GLY A 84 -16.79 -8.68 -23.43
CA GLY A 84 -18.13 -9.23 -23.26
C GLY A 84 -19.15 -8.23 -22.72
N ASP A 85 -20.24 -8.73 -22.15
CA ASP A 85 -21.26 -7.94 -21.45
C ASP A 85 -20.84 -7.53 -20.03
N ASN A 86 -19.66 -7.97 -19.58
CA ASN A 86 -19.10 -7.79 -18.23
C ASN A 86 -19.95 -8.44 -17.12
N THR A 87 -20.84 -9.38 -17.46
CA THR A 87 -21.50 -10.26 -16.48
C THR A 87 -20.51 -11.33 -16.06
N VAL A 88 -20.43 -11.71 -14.79
CA VAL A 88 -19.50 -12.74 -14.30
C VAL A 88 -20.26 -13.99 -13.85
N ASP A 89 -20.07 -15.11 -14.57
CA ASP A 89 -20.74 -16.38 -14.24
C ASP A 89 -19.85 -17.33 -13.42
N THR A 90 -18.59 -17.52 -13.82
CA THR A 90 -17.68 -18.47 -13.18
C THR A 90 -16.25 -17.93 -13.19
N VAL A 91 -15.51 -18.08 -12.09
CA VAL A 91 -14.08 -17.73 -12.05
C VAL A 91 -13.26 -19.02 -11.91
N ARG A 92 -12.25 -19.22 -12.78
CA ARG A 92 -11.34 -20.38 -12.73
C ARG A 92 -9.89 -19.94 -12.80
N TYR A 93 -9.02 -20.57 -12.03
CA TYR A 93 -7.58 -20.34 -12.09
C TYR A 93 -6.87 -21.55 -12.71
N SER A 94 -5.93 -21.28 -13.61
CA SER A 94 -5.02 -22.27 -14.19
C SER A 94 -3.61 -21.96 -13.69
N GLU A 95 -3.00 -22.92 -13.01
CA GLU A 95 -1.64 -22.80 -12.51
C GLU A 95 -0.62 -22.66 -13.67
N PRO A 96 0.53 -21.99 -13.43
CA PRO A 96 1.61 -21.95 -14.39
C PRO A 96 2.13 -23.37 -14.68
N ALA A 97 2.20 -23.75 -15.96
CA ALA A 97 2.70 -25.05 -16.38
C ALA A 97 3.57 -24.90 -17.65
N ASN A 98 4.63 -25.70 -17.77
CA ASN A 98 5.52 -25.75 -18.94
C ASN A 98 6.05 -24.36 -19.40
N GLY A 99 6.36 -23.48 -18.44
CA GLY A 99 6.88 -22.13 -18.74
C GLY A 99 5.82 -21.11 -19.15
N ALA A 100 4.54 -21.48 -19.21
CA ALA A 100 3.44 -20.55 -19.38
C ALA A 100 3.04 -19.91 -18.03
N PRO A 101 2.72 -18.60 -17.98
CA PRO A 101 2.22 -17.95 -16.78
C PRO A 101 0.81 -18.45 -16.43
N GLY A 102 0.47 -18.40 -15.14
CA GLY A 102 -0.87 -18.74 -14.66
C GLY A 102 -1.93 -17.79 -15.24
N ARG A 103 -3.17 -18.28 -15.38
CA ARG A 103 -4.28 -17.52 -15.99
C ARG A 103 -5.51 -17.58 -15.11
N VAL A 104 -6.23 -16.46 -15.06
CA VAL A 104 -7.57 -16.38 -14.47
C VAL A 104 -8.58 -16.27 -15.60
N TRP A 105 -9.56 -17.16 -15.60
CA TRP A 105 -10.70 -17.17 -16.50
C TRP A 105 -11.91 -16.61 -15.76
N ILE A 106 -12.66 -15.76 -16.44
CA ILE A 106 -13.89 -15.15 -15.92
C ILE A 106 -14.97 -15.40 -16.99
N ASN A 107 -16.02 -16.14 -16.61
CA ASN A 107 -17.17 -16.71 -17.34
C ASN A 107 -16.85 -17.86 -18.30
#